data_AF-A0A1M6K3H8-F1
#
_entry.id   AF-A0A1M6K3H8-F1
#
_cell.length_a   1.000
_cell.length_b   1.000
_cell.length_c   1.000
_cell.angle_alpha   90.00
_cell.angle_beta   90.00
_cell.angle_gamma   90.00
#
_symmetry.space_group_name_H-M   'P 1'
#
loop_
_entity.id
_entity.type
_entity.pdbx_description
1 polymer ?
#
loop_
_entity_poly.entity_id
_entity_poly.type
_entity_poly.pdbx_seq_one_letter_code
_entity_poly.pdbx_strand_id
1 'polypeptide(L)'
;MNRILLATLLTLMVWSAQSQKRGMAYGHHSAEDMEILAPHVNWWYNWSETPDAKVASSFTNLGFEFVPMTWNGNYDETKLRTFLSDHPETKYLLAFNEPNFLEQANITPTEVAALWPELEAIADDFNLEIVGPAVNFCGECISENGTTYTDPVAYLDDFFAACTDCRVDHIAVHTYVNTIGALEWYIGLFEKYNKPIWLTEFAGWEENGVINNTNDQISFMKSALEFLDNEPSIFRYAWFIGRTSGGINAYPYIDLLGTNGQLTALGETYTAAPKIRDTNKVVDIPAVIYAEDYNTMEGISLEKTSDETGDKIVGYIDANDWLEYKINVSETRDYPIYFRVAATQNSSLEVLIDGQSELTQSFTTTGGWQNWSTFDNTLPLTTGEHTLKLLAKSGGFNLNWVGIDAEAIIPELPLAVNNDKEMTLYPNPTQGTVNLHSTTQITKIELFTLTGKTRYKKAFASQNITLDLHTLPSGIYFMQVTDQNQQRITRRISIKN
;
A
#
# COMPACT_ATOMS: atom_id res chain seq x y z
N MET A 1 -6.79 -25.11 54.80
CA MET A 1 -7.15 -26.21 53.88
C MET A 1 -7.61 -25.60 52.57
N ASN A 2 -6.76 -25.82 51.56
CA ASN A 2 -6.75 -25.47 50.15
C ASN A 2 -8.03 -24.96 49.48
N ARG A 3 -7.96 -23.74 48.94
CA ARG A 3 -8.59 -23.36 47.68
C ARG A 3 -7.49 -23.25 46.64
N ILE A 4 -7.45 -24.22 45.73
CA ILE A 4 -6.45 -24.37 44.67
C ILE A 4 -7.21 -24.49 43.34
N LEU A 5 -6.76 -23.69 42.36
CA LEU A 5 -6.95 -23.75 40.91
C LEU A 5 -8.37 -23.79 40.33
N LEU A 6 -8.79 -22.66 39.74
CA LEU A 6 -9.36 -22.65 38.40
C LEU A 6 -8.70 -21.51 37.61
N ALA A 7 -7.61 -21.83 36.92
CA ALA A 7 -6.92 -20.94 35.98
C ALA A 7 -6.38 -21.83 34.84
N THR A 8 -7.19 -21.97 33.79
CA THR A 8 -6.93 -22.67 32.51
C THR A 8 -8.25 -22.56 31.74
N LEU A 9 -8.40 -21.96 30.57
CA LEU A 9 -7.59 -21.84 29.37
C LEU A 9 -7.98 -20.51 28.71
N LEU A 10 -7.05 -19.56 28.55
CA LEU A 10 -7.15 -18.58 27.46
C LEU A 10 -6.16 -19.08 26.41
N THR A 11 -6.60 -20.02 25.58
CA THR A 11 -5.82 -20.44 24.42
C THR A 11 -5.75 -19.27 23.46
N LEU A 12 -4.53 -18.74 23.31
CA LEU A 12 -4.08 -17.90 22.21
C LEU A 12 -4.60 -18.46 20.88
N MET A 13 -5.68 -17.89 20.37
CA MET A 13 -5.93 -17.86 18.93
C MET A 13 -5.18 -16.64 18.41
N VAL A 14 -3.87 -16.80 18.21
CA VAL A 14 -3.21 -16.01 17.18
C VAL A 14 -3.69 -16.63 15.87
N TRP A 15 -4.86 -16.19 15.39
CA TRP A 15 -5.19 -16.39 13.99
C TRP A 15 -4.06 -15.75 13.20
N SER A 16 -3.49 -16.49 12.27
CA SER A 16 -2.60 -15.95 11.24
C SER A 16 -3.26 -14.69 10.70
N ALA A 17 -2.58 -13.55 10.80
CA ALA A 17 -3.00 -12.29 10.20
C ALA A 17 -2.98 -12.44 8.68
N GLN A 18 -3.97 -13.13 8.11
CA GLN A 18 -4.23 -13.20 6.69
C GLN A 18 -5.44 -12.31 6.43
N SER A 19 -5.34 -11.43 5.44
CA SER A 19 -6.47 -10.59 5.08
C SER A 19 -7.52 -11.47 4.41
N GLN A 20 -8.65 -11.68 5.08
CA GLN A 20 -9.77 -12.46 4.53
C GLN A 20 -10.34 -11.84 3.24
N LYS A 21 -9.96 -10.60 2.91
CA LYS A 21 -10.41 -9.84 1.75
C LYS A 21 -9.68 -10.24 0.46
N ARG A 22 -8.46 -10.76 0.56
CA ARG A 22 -7.53 -10.88 -0.57
C ARG A 22 -7.87 -12.05 -1.49
N GLY A 23 -8.07 -11.73 -2.77
CA GLY A 23 -8.43 -12.69 -3.81
C GLY A 23 -7.60 -12.57 -5.08
N MET A 24 -7.97 -13.29 -6.13
CA MET A 24 -7.24 -13.27 -7.40
C MET A 24 -8.17 -13.45 -8.60
N ALA A 25 -8.01 -12.60 -9.61
CA ALA A 25 -8.72 -12.67 -10.88
C ALA A 25 -7.83 -13.39 -11.90
N TYR A 26 -7.98 -14.72 -12.07
CA TYR A 26 -7.15 -15.50 -13.01
C TYR A 26 -7.75 -16.89 -13.31
N GLY A 27 -7.74 -17.30 -14.59
CA GLY A 27 -8.41 -18.52 -15.06
C GLY A 27 -7.51 -19.63 -15.61
N HIS A 28 -6.22 -19.63 -15.26
CA HIS A 28 -5.26 -20.62 -15.75
C HIS A 28 -4.28 -21.12 -14.68
N HIS A 29 -4.78 -21.42 -13.49
CA HIS A 29 -3.96 -21.93 -12.39
C HIS A 29 -3.48 -23.36 -12.63
N SER A 30 -2.24 -23.63 -12.24
CA SER A 30 -1.77 -25.00 -12.00
C SER A 30 -2.07 -25.43 -10.56
N ALA A 31 -1.93 -26.72 -10.26
CA ALA A 31 -2.05 -27.21 -8.89
C ALA A 31 -0.95 -26.59 -8.00
N GLU A 32 0.27 -26.45 -8.52
CA GLU A 32 1.38 -25.84 -7.81
C GLU A 32 1.14 -24.33 -7.55
N ASP A 33 0.46 -23.62 -8.45
CA ASP A 33 0.06 -22.23 -8.22
C ASP A 33 -0.90 -22.12 -7.04
N MET A 34 -1.89 -23.02 -6.96
CA MET A 34 -2.84 -23.04 -5.84
C MET A 34 -2.14 -23.26 -4.51
N GLU A 35 -1.15 -24.16 -4.45
CA GLU A 35 -0.42 -24.49 -3.23
C GLU A 35 0.36 -23.29 -2.66
N ILE A 36 0.93 -22.45 -3.53
CA ILE A 36 1.68 -21.26 -3.08
C ILE A 36 0.78 -20.06 -2.78
N LEU A 37 -0.43 -19.99 -3.38
CA LEU A 37 -1.34 -18.86 -3.22
C LEU A 37 -2.31 -19.06 -2.04
N ALA A 38 -2.88 -20.25 -1.87
CA ALA A 38 -3.93 -20.51 -0.88
C ALA A 38 -3.59 -20.10 0.57
N PRO A 39 -2.33 -20.20 1.05
CA PRO A 39 -1.97 -19.72 2.39
C PRO A 39 -2.06 -18.20 2.57
N HIS A 40 -2.20 -17.43 1.47
CA HIS A 40 -2.12 -15.98 1.46
C HIS A 40 -3.30 -15.30 0.75
N VAL A 41 -3.97 -16.02 -0.14
CA VAL A 41 -5.11 -15.60 -0.96
C VAL A 41 -6.29 -16.50 -0.63
N ASN A 42 -7.43 -15.92 -0.26
CA ASN A 42 -8.55 -16.67 0.29
C ASN A 42 -9.59 -17.07 -0.75
N TRP A 43 -9.68 -16.34 -1.85
CA TRP A 43 -10.69 -16.56 -2.86
C TRP A 43 -10.21 -16.19 -4.26
N TRP A 44 -10.86 -16.70 -5.29
CA TRP A 44 -10.50 -16.45 -6.69
C TRP A 44 -11.70 -16.63 -7.59
N TYR A 45 -11.62 -16.05 -8.77
CA TYR A 45 -12.58 -16.27 -9.84
C TYR A 45 -11.86 -16.20 -11.20
N ASN A 46 -12.54 -16.70 -12.23
CA ASN A 46 -12.00 -16.88 -13.58
C ASN A 46 -12.98 -16.46 -14.68
N TRP A 47 -13.93 -15.58 -14.35
CA TRP A 47 -14.98 -15.09 -15.27
C TRP A 47 -15.95 -16.18 -15.78
N SER A 48 -15.96 -17.36 -15.17
CA SER A 48 -16.76 -18.51 -15.60
C SER A 48 -17.69 -19.00 -14.49
N GLU A 49 -18.69 -19.80 -14.86
CA GLU A 49 -19.59 -20.46 -13.93
C GLU A 49 -18.91 -21.59 -13.14
N THR A 50 -17.72 -22.02 -13.59
CA THR A 50 -17.00 -23.19 -13.04
C THR A 50 -15.49 -22.94 -12.92
N PRO A 51 -14.81 -23.59 -11.96
CA PRO A 51 -13.38 -23.38 -11.72
C PRO A 51 -12.50 -23.92 -12.85
N ASP A 52 -11.23 -23.53 -12.84
CA ASP A 52 -10.25 -24.01 -13.80
C ASP A 52 -10.17 -25.55 -13.77
N ALA A 53 -10.32 -26.17 -14.94
CA ALA A 53 -10.41 -27.63 -15.06
C ALA A 53 -9.23 -28.39 -14.42
N LYS A 54 -8.04 -27.78 -14.36
CA LYS A 54 -6.83 -28.41 -13.77
C LYS A 54 -6.87 -28.53 -12.25
N VAL A 55 -7.66 -27.70 -11.58
CA VAL A 55 -7.70 -27.64 -10.11
C VAL A 55 -9.12 -27.77 -9.54
N ALA A 56 -10.13 -27.95 -10.41
CA ALA A 56 -11.54 -28.13 -10.07
C ALA A 56 -11.79 -29.20 -8.98
N SER A 57 -10.96 -30.26 -8.91
CA SER A 57 -11.11 -31.32 -7.92
C SER A 57 -10.25 -31.13 -6.65
N SER A 58 -9.46 -30.06 -6.55
CA SER A 58 -8.45 -29.90 -5.49
C SER A 58 -8.46 -28.56 -4.77
N PHE A 59 -9.02 -27.50 -5.37
CA PHE A 59 -8.99 -26.15 -4.78
C PHE A 59 -9.62 -26.09 -3.38
N THR A 60 -10.72 -26.83 -3.15
CA THR A 60 -11.42 -26.90 -1.86
C THR A 60 -10.56 -27.50 -0.75
N ASN A 61 -9.69 -28.47 -1.07
CA ASN A 61 -8.78 -29.09 -0.10
C ASN A 61 -7.73 -28.12 0.42
N LEU A 62 -7.46 -27.05 -0.32
CA LEU A 62 -6.51 -25.99 0.04
C LEU A 62 -7.20 -24.83 0.78
N GLY A 63 -8.53 -24.86 0.93
CA GLY A 63 -9.31 -23.77 1.50
C GLY A 63 -9.38 -22.52 0.61
N PHE A 64 -9.13 -22.67 -0.69
CA PHE A 64 -9.07 -21.56 -1.65
C PHE A 64 -10.43 -21.37 -2.33
N GLU A 65 -11.28 -20.48 -1.85
CA GLU A 65 -12.69 -20.37 -2.25
C GLU A 65 -12.88 -19.91 -3.71
N PHE A 66 -13.46 -20.73 -4.56
CA PHE A 66 -13.87 -20.33 -5.91
C PHE A 66 -15.22 -19.59 -5.90
N VAL A 67 -15.28 -18.42 -6.53
CA VAL A 67 -16.51 -17.64 -6.71
C VAL A 67 -16.95 -17.71 -8.18
N PRO A 68 -18.10 -18.33 -8.51
CA PRO A 68 -18.58 -18.40 -9.89
C PRO A 68 -19.07 -17.04 -10.37
N MET A 69 -19.04 -16.85 -11.69
CA MET A 69 -19.51 -15.63 -12.35
C MET A 69 -20.50 -15.93 -13.48
N THR A 70 -21.56 -15.14 -13.54
CA THR A 70 -22.46 -15.02 -14.70
C THR A 70 -22.00 -13.85 -15.56
N TRP A 71 -21.08 -14.11 -16.49
CA TRP A 71 -20.33 -13.04 -17.16
C TRP A 71 -21.20 -12.07 -17.97
N ASN A 72 -22.25 -12.57 -18.62
CA ASN A 72 -23.27 -11.78 -19.32
C ASN A 72 -24.63 -12.48 -19.22
N GLY A 73 -25.67 -12.03 -19.95
CA GLY A 73 -26.99 -12.68 -19.98
C GLY A 73 -27.07 -14.03 -20.70
N ASN A 74 -25.97 -14.56 -21.24
CA ASN A 74 -25.91 -15.85 -21.95
C ASN A 74 -25.07 -16.89 -21.20
N TYR A 75 -24.99 -16.80 -19.87
CA TYR A 75 -24.29 -17.75 -19.02
C TYR A 75 -24.92 -19.16 -19.08
N ASP A 76 -24.13 -20.19 -18.79
CA ASP A 76 -24.61 -21.58 -18.77
C ASP A 76 -25.21 -21.92 -17.39
N GLU A 77 -26.50 -21.62 -17.20
CA GLU A 77 -27.22 -21.88 -15.95
C GLU A 77 -27.14 -23.36 -15.52
N THR A 78 -27.16 -24.30 -16.47
CA THR A 78 -27.08 -25.73 -16.15
C THR A 78 -25.73 -26.07 -15.51
N LYS A 79 -24.62 -25.56 -16.09
CA LYS A 79 -23.29 -25.73 -15.49
C LYS A 79 -23.19 -25.05 -14.13
N LEU A 80 -23.69 -23.82 -14.00
CA LEU A 80 -23.68 -23.09 -12.74
C LEU A 80 -24.39 -23.86 -11.63
N ARG A 81 -25.64 -24.29 -11.87
CA ARG A 81 -26.43 -25.04 -10.89
C ARG A 81 -25.82 -26.39 -10.55
N THR A 82 -25.19 -27.05 -11.53
CA THR A 82 -24.45 -28.30 -11.28
C THR A 82 -23.28 -28.05 -10.34
N PHE A 83 -22.46 -27.03 -10.62
CA PHE A 83 -21.36 -26.63 -9.75
C PHE A 83 -21.85 -26.28 -8.34
N LEU A 84 -22.86 -25.43 -8.20
CA LEU A 84 -23.41 -25.03 -6.90
C LEU A 84 -24.00 -26.20 -6.11
N SER A 85 -24.55 -27.20 -6.79
CA SER A 85 -25.04 -28.44 -6.14
C SER A 85 -23.90 -29.29 -5.60
N ASP A 86 -22.77 -29.33 -6.32
CA ASP A 86 -21.57 -30.06 -5.93
C ASP A 86 -20.73 -29.29 -4.88
N HIS A 87 -20.92 -27.97 -4.77
CA HIS A 87 -20.21 -27.05 -3.89
C HIS A 87 -21.15 -26.22 -3.00
N PRO A 88 -21.85 -26.86 -2.03
CA PRO A 88 -22.79 -26.17 -1.14
C PRO A 88 -22.11 -25.18 -0.18
N GLU A 89 -20.77 -25.15 -0.12
CA GLU A 89 -20.00 -24.15 0.61
C GLU A 89 -19.91 -22.78 -0.10
N THR A 90 -20.26 -22.70 -1.39
CA THR A 90 -20.25 -21.45 -2.15
C THR A 90 -21.26 -20.47 -1.56
N LYS A 91 -20.85 -19.21 -1.39
CA LYS A 91 -21.66 -18.16 -0.74
C LYS A 91 -21.98 -16.98 -1.64
N TYR A 92 -21.26 -16.80 -2.74
CA TYR A 92 -21.33 -15.59 -3.54
C TYR A 92 -21.46 -15.95 -5.01
N LEU A 93 -22.17 -15.10 -5.75
CA LEU A 93 -22.30 -15.15 -7.20
C LEU A 93 -21.91 -13.79 -7.78
N LEU A 94 -20.89 -13.76 -8.63
CA LEU A 94 -20.53 -12.57 -9.38
C LEU A 94 -21.48 -12.39 -10.57
N ALA A 95 -21.99 -11.17 -10.73
CA ALA A 95 -22.96 -10.82 -11.76
C ALA A 95 -22.34 -9.84 -12.76
N PHE A 96 -22.47 -10.16 -14.05
CA PHE A 96 -22.21 -9.30 -15.22
C PHE A 96 -20.88 -8.54 -15.23
N ASN A 97 -19.97 -8.94 -16.12
CA ASN A 97 -18.64 -8.35 -16.24
C ASN A 97 -18.65 -7.11 -17.13
N GLU A 98 -18.42 -5.93 -16.55
CA GLU A 98 -18.27 -4.67 -17.27
C GLU A 98 -19.39 -4.44 -18.29
N PRO A 99 -20.67 -4.51 -17.88
CA PRO A 99 -21.77 -4.47 -18.85
C PRO A 99 -21.87 -3.14 -19.60
N ASN A 100 -21.28 -2.06 -19.07
CA ASN A 100 -21.20 -0.77 -19.75
C ASN A 100 -20.20 -0.74 -20.93
N PHE A 101 -19.32 -1.73 -21.07
CA PHE A 101 -18.32 -1.82 -22.14
C PHE A 101 -18.83 -2.63 -23.34
N LEU A 102 -18.60 -2.14 -24.55
CA LEU A 102 -19.01 -2.82 -25.78
C LEU A 102 -18.27 -4.14 -26.03
N GLU A 103 -17.04 -4.26 -25.54
CA GLU A 103 -16.17 -5.43 -25.73
C GLU A 103 -16.33 -6.49 -24.62
N GLN A 104 -17.13 -6.19 -23.60
CA GLN A 104 -17.36 -7.05 -22.43
C GLN A 104 -18.79 -7.59 -22.44
N ALA A 105 -19.50 -7.59 -21.30
CA ALA A 105 -20.86 -8.14 -21.27
C ALA A 105 -21.82 -7.37 -22.19
N ASN A 106 -21.60 -6.07 -22.41
CA ASN A 106 -22.32 -5.24 -23.38
C ASN A 106 -23.85 -5.32 -23.20
N ILE A 107 -24.33 -4.84 -22.05
CA ILE A 107 -25.73 -4.93 -21.64
C ILE A 107 -26.17 -3.60 -21.02
N THR A 108 -27.28 -3.04 -21.44
CA THR A 108 -27.82 -1.79 -20.86
C THR A 108 -28.31 -1.96 -19.42
N PRO A 109 -28.36 -0.90 -18.60
CA PRO A 109 -28.92 -0.99 -17.26
C PRO A 109 -30.32 -1.60 -17.19
N THR A 110 -31.21 -1.22 -18.12
CA THR A 110 -32.57 -1.80 -18.18
C THR A 110 -32.55 -3.29 -18.52
N GLU A 111 -31.65 -3.73 -19.40
CA GLU A 111 -31.51 -5.14 -19.74
C GLU A 111 -30.93 -5.96 -18.58
N VAL A 112 -29.92 -5.43 -17.86
CA VAL A 112 -29.41 -6.07 -16.63
C VAL A 112 -30.51 -6.18 -15.58
N ALA A 113 -31.28 -5.11 -15.37
CA ALA A 113 -32.44 -5.11 -14.47
C ALA A 113 -33.48 -6.18 -14.86
N ALA A 114 -33.73 -6.38 -16.16
CA ALA A 114 -34.67 -7.38 -16.64
C ALA A 114 -34.17 -8.83 -16.45
N LEU A 115 -32.86 -9.05 -16.50
CA LEU A 115 -32.22 -10.36 -16.27
C LEU A 115 -32.02 -10.69 -14.78
N TRP A 116 -32.01 -9.67 -13.92
CA TRP A 116 -31.70 -9.83 -12.50
C TRP A 116 -32.59 -10.83 -11.74
N PRO A 117 -33.92 -10.92 -11.97
CA PRO A 117 -34.76 -11.90 -11.30
C PRO A 117 -34.33 -13.36 -11.53
N GLU A 118 -33.66 -13.65 -12.66
CA GLU A 118 -33.11 -14.99 -12.94
C GLU A 118 -31.91 -15.29 -12.01
N LEU A 119 -31.05 -14.30 -11.77
CA LEU A 119 -29.95 -14.42 -10.80
C LEU A 119 -30.48 -14.55 -9.38
N GLU A 120 -31.51 -13.79 -9.01
CA GLU A 120 -32.14 -13.89 -7.69
C GLU A 120 -32.70 -15.28 -7.43
N ALA A 121 -33.36 -15.89 -8.43
CA ALA A 121 -33.87 -17.25 -8.32
C ALA A 121 -32.75 -18.27 -8.08
N ILE A 122 -31.62 -18.16 -8.79
CA ILE A 122 -30.44 -19.02 -8.57
C ILE A 122 -29.89 -18.79 -7.16
N ALA A 123 -29.72 -17.53 -6.77
CA ALA A 123 -29.19 -17.17 -5.47
C ALA A 123 -30.11 -17.62 -4.31
N ASP A 124 -31.43 -17.61 -4.49
CA ASP A 124 -32.39 -18.13 -3.52
C ASP A 124 -32.32 -19.67 -3.39
N ASP A 125 -32.20 -20.38 -4.52
CA ASP A 125 -32.10 -21.84 -4.54
C ASP A 125 -30.85 -22.36 -3.81
N PHE A 126 -29.76 -21.59 -3.83
CA PHE A 126 -28.45 -21.97 -3.26
C PHE A 126 -28.01 -21.09 -2.07
N ASN A 127 -28.85 -20.17 -1.60
CA ASN A 127 -28.55 -19.24 -0.51
C ASN A 127 -27.24 -18.44 -0.75
N LEU A 128 -27.16 -17.78 -1.90
CA LEU A 128 -26.02 -16.96 -2.32
C LEU A 128 -26.29 -15.47 -2.12
N GLU A 129 -25.22 -14.72 -1.87
CA GLU A 129 -25.20 -13.27 -1.98
C GLU A 129 -24.76 -12.86 -3.39
N ILE A 130 -25.45 -11.87 -3.98
CA ILE A 130 -25.20 -11.40 -5.35
C ILE A 130 -24.26 -10.19 -5.31
N VAL A 131 -23.19 -10.28 -6.09
CA VAL A 131 -22.10 -9.30 -6.14
C VAL A 131 -22.02 -8.72 -7.57
N GLY A 132 -22.47 -7.48 -7.76
CA GLY A 132 -22.42 -6.80 -9.06
C GLY A 132 -23.62 -5.89 -9.37
N PRO A 133 -23.81 -5.48 -10.64
CA PRO A 133 -22.91 -5.74 -11.78
C PRO A 133 -21.51 -5.15 -11.58
N ALA A 134 -20.47 -5.76 -12.16
CA ALA A 134 -19.09 -5.26 -12.05
C ALA A 134 -18.83 -4.14 -13.06
N VAL A 135 -18.59 -2.91 -12.60
CA VAL A 135 -18.48 -1.72 -13.46
C VAL A 135 -17.11 -1.03 -13.38
N ASN A 136 -16.77 -0.26 -14.42
CA ASN A 136 -15.56 0.58 -14.49
C ASN A 136 -15.76 1.78 -15.43
N PHE A 137 -14.85 2.76 -15.37
CA PHE A 137 -14.77 3.83 -16.37
C PHE A 137 -14.47 3.26 -17.75
N CYS A 138 -15.35 3.56 -18.70
CA CYS A 138 -15.35 2.95 -20.01
C CYS A 138 -14.92 3.94 -21.10
N GLY A 139 -14.10 3.46 -22.04
CA GLY A 139 -13.71 4.20 -23.24
C GLY A 139 -14.70 4.03 -24.40
N GLU A 140 -15.06 2.79 -24.72
CA GLU A 140 -15.99 2.42 -25.81
C GLU A 140 -17.24 1.76 -25.23
N CYS A 141 -18.31 2.55 -25.11
CA CYS A 141 -19.40 2.24 -24.18
C CYS A 141 -20.75 2.14 -24.86
N ILE A 142 -21.61 1.35 -24.24
CA ILE A 142 -23.00 1.29 -24.63
C ILE A 142 -23.69 2.64 -24.35
N SER A 143 -24.83 2.86 -25.01
CA SER A 143 -25.68 4.01 -24.75
C SER A 143 -27.13 3.58 -24.63
N GLU A 144 -27.86 4.22 -23.72
CA GLU A 144 -29.29 4.01 -23.52
C GLU A 144 -29.95 5.34 -23.17
N ASN A 145 -31.15 5.59 -23.67
CA ASN A 145 -31.97 6.77 -23.31
C ASN A 145 -31.25 8.14 -23.44
N GLY A 146 -30.25 8.23 -24.31
CA GLY A 146 -29.46 9.45 -24.52
C GLY A 146 -28.24 9.59 -23.60
N THR A 147 -28.00 8.64 -22.71
CA THR A 147 -26.80 8.54 -21.87
C THR A 147 -25.83 7.55 -22.51
N THR A 148 -24.56 7.94 -22.65
CA THR A 148 -23.45 7.01 -22.95
C THR A 148 -22.75 6.72 -21.63
N TYR A 149 -22.70 5.45 -21.22
CA TYR A 149 -22.26 5.07 -19.87
C TYR A 149 -20.73 4.95 -19.75
N THR A 150 -20.02 6.06 -19.99
CA THR A 150 -18.58 6.17 -19.71
C THR A 150 -18.30 6.20 -18.20
N ASP A 151 -19.24 6.76 -17.43
CA ASP A 151 -19.19 6.83 -15.96
C ASP A 151 -19.90 5.61 -15.34
N PRO A 152 -19.20 4.78 -14.55
CA PRO A 152 -19.79 3.60 -13.91
C PRO A 152 -20.85 3.97 -12.87
N VAL A 153 -20.76 5.15 -12.26
CA VAL A 153 -21.74 5.64 -11.29
C VAL A 153 -23.08 5.89 -11.98
N ALA A 154 -23.06 6.51 -13.16
CA ALA A 154 -24.26 6.74 -13.96
C ALA A 154 -24.92 5.41 -14.40
N TYR A 155 -24.11 4.41 -14.77
CA TYR A 155 -24.64 3.09 -15.12
C TYR A 155 -25.36 2.44 -13.93
N LEU A 156 -24.73 2.42 -12.75
CA LEU A 156 -25.33 1.84 -11.56
C LEU A 156 -26.56 2.62 -11.08
N ASP A 157 -26.55 3.95 -11.16
CA ASP A 157 -27.71 4.77 -10.82
C ASP A 157 -28.93 4.41 -11.68
N ASP A 158 -28.74 4.29 -13.00
CA ASP A 158 -29.82 3.90 -13.91
C ASP A 158 -30.22 2.42 -13.73
N PHE A 159 -29.29 1.53 -13.38
CA PHE A 159 -29.61 0.13 -13.04
C PHE A 159 -30.47 0.04 -11.78
N PHE A 160 -30.10 0.72 -10.69
CA PHE A 160 -30.89 0.75 -9.46
C PHE A 160 -32.23 1.46 -9.64
N ALA A 161 -32.32 2.45 -10.53
CA ALA A 161 -33.58 3.06 -10.92
C ALA A 161 -34.49 2.10 -11.71
N ALA A 162 -33.90 1.28 -12.59
CA ALA A 162 -34.61 0.27 -13.35
C ALA A 162 -34.99 -0.97 -12.52
N CYS A 163 -34.25 -1.29 -11.45
CA CYS A 163 -34.55 -2.38 -10.55
C CYS A 163 -34.62 -1.98 -9.07
N THR A 164 -35.70 -1.29 -8.71
CA THR A 164 -35.91 -0.76 -7.36
C THR A 164 -36.04 -1.83 -6.27
N ASP A 165 -36.47 -3.04 -6.65
CA ASP A 165 -36.73 -4.16 -5.72
C ASP A 165 -35.66 -5.27 -5.82
N CYS A 166 -34.64 -5.12 -6.67
CA CYS A 166 -33.57 -6.11 -6.82
C CYS A 166 -32.73 -6.25 -5.55
N ARG A 167 -32.46 -7.50 -5.14
CA ARG A 167 -31.42 -7.86 -4.19
C ARG A 167 -30.06 -7.74 -4.85
N VAL A 168 -29.34 -6.71 -4.44
CA VAL A 168 -27.90 -6.55 -4.67
C VAL A 168 -27.24 -6.53 -3.31
N ASP A 169 -26.51 -7.58 -2.97
CA ASP A 169 -25.90 -7.68 -1.63
C ASP A 169 -24.61 -6.87 -1.58
N HIS A 170 -23.85 -6.84 -2.69
CA HIS A 170 -22.55 -6.18 -2.79
C HIS A 170 -22.38 -5.46 -4.13
N ILE A 171 -21.65 -4.33 -4.11
CA ILE A 171 -21.24 -3.63 -5.33
C ILE A 171 -19.94 -4.24 -5.85
N ALA A 172 -19.86 -4.59 -7.13
CA ALA A 172 -18.60 -4.98 -7.76
C ALA A 172 -18.05 -3.83 -8.62
N VAL A 173 -16.76 -3.59 -8.55
CA VAL A 173 -16.07 -2.59 -9.36
C VAL A 173 -14.72 -3.10 -9.83
N HIS A 174 -14.28 -2.62 -10.99
CA HIS A 174 -12.90 -2.76 -11.46
C HIS A 174 -12.24 -1.40 -11.52
N THR A 175 -10.91 -1.35 -11.37
CA THR A 175 -10.16 -0.12 -11.68
C THR A 175 -8.73 -0.42 -12.03
N TYR A 176 -8.20 0.35 -12.98
CA TYR A 176 -6.83 0.19 -13.46
C TYR A 176 -5.97 1.42 -13.18
N VAL A 177 -6.41 2.26 -12.24
CA VAL A 177 -5.66 3.44 -11.77
C VAL A 177 -4.32 3.05 -11.16
N ASN A 178 -3.32 3.92 -11.31
CA ASN A 178 -1.95 3.61 -10.88
C ASN A 178 -1.39 4.50 -9.76
N THR A 179 -2.26 5.25 -9.09
CA THR A 179 -1.94 6.00 -7.87
C THR A 179 -2.89 5.63 -6.74
N ILE A 180 -2.41 5.73 -5.50
CA ILE A 180 -3.22 5.39 -4.33
C ILE A 180 -4.36 6.39 -4.12
N GLY A 181 -4.14 7.70 -4.32
CA GLY A 181 -5.21 8.70 -4.21
C GLY A 181 -6.33 8.48 -5.23
N ALA A 182 -6.00 8.06 -6.46
CA ALA A 182 -7.02 7.72 -7.45
C ALA A 182 -7.81 6.46 -7.06
N LEU A 183 -7.16 5.46 -6.44
CA LEU A 183 -7.84 4.27 -5.94
C LEU A 183 -8.78 4.60 -4.76
N GLU A 184 -8.31 5.38 -3.79
CA GLU A 184 -9.12 5.88 -2.66
C GLU A 184 -10.35 6.64 -3.16
N TRP A 185 -10.14 7.61 -4.05
CA TRP A 185 -11.22 8.37 -4.68
C TRP A 185 -12.22 7.46 -5.41
N TYR A 186 -11.72 6.51 -6.22
CA TYR A 186 -12.57 5.63 -7.01
C TYR A 186 -13.47 4.77 -6.13
N ILE A 187 -12.93 4.17 -5.06
CA ILE A 187 -13.72 3.38 -4.11
C ILE A 187 -14.77 4.27 -3.41
N GLY A 188 -14.40 5.48 -3.02
CA GLY A 188 -15.30 6.45 -2.37
C GLY A 188 -16.55 6.80 -3.19
N LEU A 189 -16.49 6.72 -4.53
CA LEU A 189 -17.66 6.97 -5.39
C LEU A 189 -18.83 6.01 -5.13
N PHE A 190 -18.53 4.78 -4.69
CA PHE A 190 -19.52 3.70 -4.55
C PHE A 190 -20.05 3.56 -3.13
N GLU A 191 -19.46 4.22 -2.15
CA GLU A 191 -19.94 4.21 -0.76
C GLU A 191 -21.36 4.78 -0.62
N LYS A 192 -21.77 5.65 -1.55
CA LYS A 192 -23.13 6.20 -1.62
C LYS A 192 -24.23 5.13 -1.70
N TYR A 193 -23.92 3.93 -2.18
CA TYR A 193 -24.88 2.83 -2.29
C TYR A 193 -25.10 2.09 -0.95
N ASN A 194 -24.30 2.40 0.08
CA ASN A 194 -24.40 1.82 1.43
C ASN A 194 -24.43 0.27 1.40
N LYS A 195 -23.56 -0.31 0.58
CA LYS A 195 -23.36 -1.76 0.40
C LYS A 195 -21.87 -2.05 0.44
N PRO A 196 -21.43 -3.21 0.95
CA PRO A 196 -20.02 -3.58 0.92
C PRO A 196 -19.53 -3.73 -0.53
N ILE A 197 -18.28 -3.34 -0.77
CA ILE A 197 -17.68 -3.24 -2.10
C ILE A 197 -16.73 -4.41 -2.33
N TRP A 198 -16.83 -5.03 -3.51
CA TRP A 198 -15.85 -5.96 -4.04
C TRP A 198 -15.08 -5.27 -5.17
N LEU A 199 -13.76 -5.11 -4.98
CA LEU A 199 -12.86 -4.67 -6.04
C LEU A 199 -12.37 -5.89 -6.81
N THR A 200 -13.15 -6.38 -7.77
CA THR A 200 -12.92 -7.69 -8.41
C THR A 200 -11.77 -7.70 -9.41
N GLU A 201 -11.36 -6.55 -9.93
CA GLU A 201 -10.13 -6.40 -10.72
C GLU A 201 -9.43 -5.11 -10.36
N PHE A 202 -8.14 -5.19 -10.05
CA PHE A 202 -7.29 -4.01 -10.00
C PHE A 202 -5.82 -4.29 -10.30
N ALA A 203 -5.19 -3.29 -10.92
CA ALA A 203 -3.75 -3.15 -11.07
C ALA A 203 -3.43 -1.73 -11.57
N GLY A 204 -2.19 -1.25 -11.37
CA GLY A 204 -1.73 -0.02 -12.01
C GLY A 204 -1.52 -0.24 -13.50
N TRP A 205 -2.39 0.31 -14.35
CA TRP A 205 -2.35 0.14 -15.81
C TRP A 205 -2.86 1.38 -16.56
N GLU A 206 -2.38 2.57 -16.18
CA GLU A 206 -2.57 3.80 -16.96
C GLU A 206 -1.28 4.20 -17.67
N GLU A 207 -1.39 4.56 -18.96
CA GLU A 207 -0.27 5.02 -19.80
C GLU A 207 0.07 6.51 -19.55
N ASN A 208 0.24 6.87 -18.28
CA ASN A 208 0.53 8.25 -17.84
C ASN A 208 1.99 8.44 -17.36
N GLY A 209 2.82 7.39 -17.44
CA GLY A 209 4.22 7.40 -17.04
C GLY A 209 4.48 7.23 -15.55
N VAL A 210 3.48 6.88 -14.73
CA VAL A 210 3.65 6.55 -13.31
C VAL A 210 4.25 5.15 -13.12
N ILE A 211 3.83 4.18 -13.93
CA ILE A 211 4.35 2.80 -13.91
C ILE A 211 5.26 2.58 -15.12
N ASN A 212 6.56 2.46 -14.89
CA ASN A 212 7.55 2.27 -15.96
C ASN A 212 8.32 0.95 -15.84
N ASN A 213 8.18 0.26 -14.71
CA ASN A 213 8.85 -1.00 -14.42
C ASN A 213 8.17 -1.73 -13.26
N THR A 214 8.59 -2.97 -12.99
CA THR A 214 8.06 -3.80 -11.90
C THR A 214 8.20 -3.17 -10.51
N ASN A 215 9.23 -2.36 -10.23
CA ASN A 215 9.37 -1.71 -8.91
C ASN A 215 8.34 -0.60 -8.70
N ASP A 216 7.93 0.10 -9.76
CA ASP A 216 6.85 1.07 -9.70
C ASP A 216 5.53 0.34 -9.39
N GLN A 217 5.29 -0.81 -10.04
CA GLN A 217 4.09 -1.63 -9.78
C GLN A 217 4.07 -2.23 -8.36
N ILE A 218 5.22 -2.69 -7.86
CA ILE A 218 5.37 -3.12 -6.46
C ILE A 218 5.08 -1.96 -5.50
N SER A 219 5.51 -0.73 -5.82
CA SER A 219 5.25 0.45 -4.98
C SER A 219 3.76 0.78 -4.91
N PHE A 220 3.07 0.74 -6.05
CA PHE A 220 1.62 0.90 -6.13
C PHE A 220 0.91 -0.20 -5.33
N MET A 221 1.24 -1.48 -5.58
CA MET A 221 0.65 -2.63 -4.90
C MET A 221 0.77 -2.52 -3.38
N LYS A 222 1.95 -2.20 -2.85
CA LYS A 222 2.12 -2.04 -1.39
C LYS A 222 1.17 -1.01 -0.80
N SER A 223 0.98 0.11 -1.50
CA SER A 223 0.09 1.18 -1.05
C SER A 223 -1.38 0.77 -1.17
N ALA A 224 -1.76 0.14 -2.28
CA ALA A 224 -3.11 -0.36 -2.52
C ALA A 224 -3.51 -1.44 -1.49
N LEU A 225 -2.64 -2.42 -1.22
CA LEU A 225 -2.93 -3.47 -0.23
C LEU A 225 -3.13 -2.90 1.17
N GLU A 226 -2.30 -1.94 1.58
CA GLU A 226 -2.47 -1.29 2.88
C GLU A 226 -3.81 -0.55 2.97
N PHE A 227 -4.23 0.16 1.92
CA PHE A 227 -5.55 0.79 1.91
C PHE A 227 -6.68 -0.24 1.94
N LEU A 228 -6.69 -1.19 1.01
CA LEU A 228 -7.78 -2.17 0.87
C LEU A 228 -7.93 -3.09 2.09
N ASP A 229 -6.82 -3.43 2.75
CA ASP A 229 -6.83 -4.22 3.98
C ASP A 229 -7.46 -3.45 5.15
N ASN A 230 -7.42 -2.11 5.14
CA ASN A 230 -7.92 -1.26 6.22
C ASN A 230 -9.23 -0.53 5.92
N GLU A 231 -9.65 -0.46 4.66
CA GLU A 231 -10.88 0.23 4.24
C GLU A 231 -12.14 -0.58 4.63
N PRO A 232 -12.98 -0.10 5.57
CA PRO A 232 -14.17 -0.83 6.00
C PRO A 232 -15.20 -1.08 4.91
N SER A 233 -15.32 -0.19 3.91
CA SER A 233 -16.27 -0.37 2.80
C SER A 233 -15.87 -1.52 1.87
N ILE A 234 -14.58 -1.86 1.80
CA ILE A 234 -14.08 -3.00 1.02
C ILE A 234 -14.32 -4.31 1.76
N PHE A 235 -15.16 -5.17 1.17
CA PHE A 235 -15.38 -6.54 1.62
C PHE A 235 -14.32 -7.49 1.09
N ARG A 236 -14.03 -7.43 -0.21
CA ARG A 236 -13.06 -8.29 -0.90
C ARG A 236 -12.40 -7.53 -2.05
N TYR A 237 -11.19 -7.95 -2.43
CA TYR A 237 -10.48 -7.42 -3.59
C TYR A 237 -9.68 -8.51 -4.29
N ALA A 238 -9.51 -8.42 -5.61
CA ALA A 238 -8.78 -9.40 -6.40
C ALA A 238 -7.82 -8.73 -7.39
N TRP A 239 -6.54 -9.06 -7.28
CA TRP A 239 -5.52 -8.55 -8.19
C TRP A 239 -5.68 -9.15 -9.58
N PHE A 240 -5.53 -8.29 -10.58
CA PHE A 240 -5.42 -8.67 -11.98
C PHE A 240 -3.94 -8.58 -12.39
N ILE A 241 -3.22 -9.67 -12.66
CA ILE A 241 -3.66 -11.05 -12.92
C ILE A 241 -2.55 -12.03 -12.49
N GLY A 242 -2.79 -13.34 -12.57
CA GLY A 242 -1.75 -14.35 -12.38
C GLY A 242 -0.63 -14.26 -13.39
N ARG A 243 -0.97 -14.40 -14.68
CA ARG A 243 -0.03 -14.33 -15.79
C ARG A 243 -0.65 -13.64 -16.99
N THR A 244 0.09 -12.72 -17.59
CA THR A 244 -0.20 -12.18 -18.91
C THR A 244 0.55 -12.96 -19.99
N SER A 245 0.15 -12.79 -21.26
CA SER A 245 0.89 -13.35 -22.39
C SER A 245 2.23 -12.64 -22.66
N GLY A 246 2.38 -11.40 -22.19
CA GLY A 246 3.61 -10.61 -22.34
C GLY A 246 4.72 -11.03 -21.36
N GLY A 247 4.35 -11.64 -20.24
CA GLY A 247 5.25 -12.08 -19.19
C GLY A 247 5.70 -10.94 -18.27
N ILE A 248 6.44 -11.31 -17.22
CA ILE A 248 6.75 -10.47 -16.04
C ILE A 248 7.45 -9.13 -16.32
N ASN A 249 8.12 -8.99 -17.47
CA ASN A 249 8.88 -7.80 -17.86
C ASN A 249 8.17 -6.95 -18.92
N ALA A 250 6.95 -7.34 -19.32
CA ALA A 250 6.13 -6.55 -20.23
C ALA A 250 5.24 -5.61 -19.41
N TYR A 251 5.08 -4.37 -19.88
CA TYR A 251 4.05 -3.47 -19.38
C TYR A 251 2.67 -4.17 -19.50
N PRO A 252 1.81 -4.13 -18.46
CA PRO A 252 1.88 -3.27 -17.27
C PRO A 252 2.62 -3.85 -16.05
N TYR A 253 3.41 -4.92 -16.20
CA TYR A 253 4.22 -5.55 -15.14
C TYR A 253 3.39 -6.16 -14.01
N ILE A 254 2.22 -6.73 -14.33
CA ILE A 254 1.18 -7.15 -13.37
C ILE A 254 1.18 -8.63 -12.98
N ASP A 255 2.06 -9.44 -13.56
CA ASP A 255 2.11 -10.89 -13.34
C ASP A 255 2.51 -11.23 -11.90
N LEU A 256 1.59 -11.82 -11.12
CA LEU A 256 1.90 -12.38 -9.80
C LEU A 256 2.73 -13.68 -9.90
N LEU A 257 2.57 -14.43 -10.99
CA LEU A 257 3.13 -15.77 -11.14
C LEU A 257 4.14 -15.84 -12.30
N GLY A 258 5.26 -16.53 -12.05
CA GLY A 258 6.29 -16.87 -13.02
C GLY A 258 5.98 -18.19 -13.73
N THR A 259 6.86 -19.19 -13.60
CA THR A 259 6.49 -20.57 -14.00
C THR A 259 5.52 -21.19 -12.96
N ASN A 260 4.96 -22.38 -13.23
CA ASN A 260 4.03 -23.05 -12.29
C ASN A 260 4.63 -23.13 -10.88
N GLY A 261 3.89 -22.70 -9.86
CA GLY A 261 4.32 -22.73 -8.47
C GLY A 261 5.42 -21.73 -8.11
N GLN A 262 5.65 -20.71 -8.95
CA GLN A 262 6.65 -19.67 -8.69
C GLN A 262 5.98 -18.29 -8.60
N LEU A 263 6.12 -17.62 -7.46
CA LEU A 263 5.79 -16.19 -7.32
C LEU A 263 6.83 -15.32 -8.03
N THR A 264 6.39 -14.22 -8.62
CA THR A 264 7.26 -13.11 -9.02
C THR A 264 7.57 -12.23 -7.81
N ALA A 265 8.46 -11.23 -7.94
CA ALA A 265 8.66 -10.23 -6.89
C ALA A 265 7.37 -9.45 -6.55
N LEU A 266 6.49 -9.28 -7.54
CA LEU A 266 5.15 -8.71 -7.35
C LEU A 266 4.25 -9.72 -6.61
N GLY A 267 4.27 -10.99 -7.01
CA GLY A 267 3.60 -12.09 -6.31
C GLY A 267 3.97 -12.19 -4.83
N GLU A 268 5.27 -12.16 -4.52
CA GLU A 268 5.78 -12.17 -3.15
C GLU A 268 5.25 -10.98 -2.33
N THR A 269 5.14 -9.80 -2.97
CA THR A 269 4.54 -8.61 -2.36
C THR A 269 3.05 -8.82 -2.09
N TYR A 270 2.32 -9.38 -3.05
CA TYR A 270 0.89 -9.65 -2.93
C TYR A 270 0.56 -10.70 -1.86
N THR A 271 1.45 -11.67 -1.64
CA THR A 271 1.26 -12.72 -0.63
C THR A 271 1.79 -12.34 0.76
N ALA A 272 2.43 -11.17 0.90
CA ALA A 272 2.94 -10.71 2.20
C ALA A 272 1.79 -10.49 3.21
N ALA A 273 2.09 -10.65 4.50
CA ALA A 273 1.09 -10.39 5.55
C ALA A 273 0.50 -8.97 5.40
N PRO A 274 -0.83 -8.81 5.54
CA PRO A 274 -1.49 -7.52 5.48
C PRO A 274 -0.93 -6.58 6.54
N LYS A 275 -0.75 -5.32 6.16
CA LYS A 275 -0.43 -4.24 7.10
C LYS A 275 -1.73 -3.69 7.67
N ILE A 276 -2.25 -4.35 8.70
CA ILE A 276 -3.42 -3.84 9.43
C ILE A 276 -2.99 -2.67 10.30
N ARG A 277 -3.64 -1.52 10.13
CA ARG A 277 -3.43 -0.32 10.94
C ARG A 277 -3.99 -0.55 12.33
N ASP A 278 -3.15 -0.33 13.33
CA ASP A 278 -3.59 -0.26 14.71
C ASP A 278 -4.11 1.16 15.01
N THR A 279 -5.41 1.36 14.83
CA THR A 279 -6.09 2.62 15.15
C THR A 279 -6.08 2.95 16.65
N ASN A 280 -5.55 2.06 17.50
CA ASN A 280 -5.32 2.30 18.91
C ASN A 280 -3.84 2.42 19.29
N LYS A 281 -2.91 2.40 18.32
CA LYS A 281 -1.48 2.59 18.54
C LYS A 281 -1.25 3.86 19.35
N VAL A 282 -0.60 3.72 20.50
CA VAL A 282 -0.13 4.83 21.33
C VAL A 282 1.38 4.98 21.11
N VAL A 283 1.82 6.19 20.81
CA VAL A 283 3.23 6.49 20.57
C VAL A 283 3.87 7.13 21.80
N ASP A 284 4.86 6.48 22.39
CA ASP A 284 5.63 7.06 23.49
C ASP A 284 6.53 8.21 23.01
N ILE A 285 6.48 9.36 23.68
CA ILE A 285 7.30 10.55 23.38
C ILE A 285 8.59 10.53 24.23
N PRO A 286 9.78 10.80 23.65
CA PRO A 286 10.06 11.40 22.33
C PRO A 286 9.93 10.43 21.15
N ALA A 287 9.38 10.90 20.03
CA ALA A 287 9.20 10.10 18.83
C ALA A 287 9.05 10.94 17.55
N VAL A 288 9.24 10.26 16.42
CA VAL A 288 8.84 10.71 15.10
C VAL A 288 7.63 9.90 14.69
N ILE A 289 6.56 10.60 14.33
CA ILE A 289 5.29 10.05 13.92
C ILE A 289 5.14 10.36 12.44
N TYR A 290 5.20 9.32 11.59
CA TYR A 290 4.92 9.47 10.16
C TYR A 290 3.47 9.89 9.97
N ALA A 291 3.22 10.76 8.98
CA ALA A 291 1.91 11.36 8.80
C ALA A 291 0.86 10.29 8.50
N GLU A 292 1.23 9.26 7.74
CA GLU A 292 0.40 8.10 7.40
C GLU A 292 0.07 7.15 8.57
N ASP A 293 0.75 7.31 9.72
CA ASP A 293 0.59 6.48 10.93
C ASP A 293 -0.54 7.01 11.86
N TYR A 294 -1.51 7.75 11.31
CA TYR A 294 -2.64 8.30 12.07
C TYR A 294 -3.53 7.20 12.67
N ASN A 295 -4.12 7.48 13.83
CA ASN A 295 -5.16 6.63 14.42
C ASN A 295 -6.51 6.84 13.73
N THR A 296 -6.86 8.10 13.44
CA THR A 296 -8.04 8.50 12.66
C THR A 296 -7.74 9.78 11.87
N MET A 297 -8.51 10.03 10.81
CA MET A 297 -8.34 11.20 9.94
C MET A 297 -9.66 11.61 9.30
N GLU A 298 -9.69 12.79 8.69
CA GLU A 298 -10.76 13.24 7.80
C GLU A 298 -10.18 14.10 6.67
N GLY A 299 -10.65 13.85 5.44
CA GLY A 299 -10.44 14.71 4.27
C GLY A 299 -9.08 14.58 3.57
N ILE A 300 -8.18 13.73 4.07
CA ILE A 300 -6.83 13.60 3.52
C ILE A 300 -6.66 12.38 2.61
N SER A 301 -5.63 12.41 1.76
CA SER A 301 -5.19 11.26 0.96
C SER A 301 -3.70 10.99 1.13
N LEU A 302 -3.29 9.75 0.88
CA LEU A 302 -1.89 9.37 0.92
C LEU A 302 -1.25 9.47 -0.46
N GLU A 303 0.03 9.80 -0.52
CA GLU A 303 0.84 9.71 -1.74
C GLU A 303 2.23 9.20 -1.44
N LYS A 304 2.94 8.72 -2.47
CA LYS A 304 4.36 8.37 -2.33
C LYS A 304 5.18 9.64 -2.06
N THR A 305 6.10 9.56 -1.09
CA THR A 305 7.03 10.66 -0.83
C THR A 305 8.25 10.59 -1.74
N SER A 306 8.74 11.75 -2.17
CA SER A 306 10.09 11.89 -2.75
C SER A 306 11.13 12.31 -1.72
N ASP A 307 10.72 12.49 -0.47
CA ASP A 307 11.62 12.86 0.61
C ASP A 307 12.59 11.71 0.92
N GLU A 308 13.67 12.04 1.63
CA GLU A 308 14.67 11.07 2.07
C GLU A 308 14.21 10.21 3.27
N THR A 309 13.07 10.55 3.86
CA THR A 309 12.44 9.88 5.00
C THR A 309 11.00 9.52 4.69
N GLY A 310 10.50 8.40 5.22
CA GLY A 310 9.12 7.97 5.05
C GLY A 310 8.90 7.22 3.73
N ASP A 311 7.81 6.47 3.66
CA ASP A 311 7.37 5.78 2.43
C ASP A 311 6.25 6.57 1.74
N LYS A 312 5.40 7.23 2.55
CA LYS A 312 4.26 8.02 2.09
C LYS A 312 4.25 9.40 2.74
N ILE A 313 3.41 10.27 2.21
CA ILE A 313 3.02 11.54 2.80
C ILE A 313 1.51 11.61 2.88
N VAL A 314 1.02 12.51 3.73
CA VAL A 314 -0.37 12.99 3.70
C VAL A 314 -0.45 14.23 2.82
N GLY A 315 -1.32 14.20 1.81
CA GLY A 315 -1.55 15.26 0.84
C GLY A 315 -3.03 15.47 0.55
N TYR A 316 -3.32 16.28 -0.49
CA TYR A 316 -4.67 16.76 -0.83
C TYR A 316 -5.39 17.46 0.33
N ILE A 317 -4.61 18.07 1.23
CA ILE A 317 -5.12 18.71 2.43
C ILE A 317 -5.85 20.00 2.06
N ASP A 318 -7.12 20.08 2.45
CA ASP A 318 -7.97 21.26 2.44
C ASP A 318 -8.17 21.84 3.85
N ALA A 319 -8.81 23.01 3.91
CA ALA A 319 -9.13 23.62 5.20
C ALA A 319 -10.18 22.78 5.94
N ASN A 320 -9.91 22.53 7.23
CA ASN A 320 -10.67 21.69 8.17
C ASN A 320 -10.40 20.18 8.09
N ASP A 321 -9.54 19.72 7.19
CA ASP A 321 -9.05 18.34 7.21
C ASP A 321 -8.15 18.11 8.42
N TRP A 322 -8.06 16.87 8.90
CA TRP A 322 -7.31 16.59 10.11
C TRP A 322 -6.77 15.17 10.23
N LEU A 323 -5.77 15.05 11.11
CA LEU A 323 -5.13 13.80 11.52
C LEU A 323 -5.14 13.73 13.06
N GLU A 324 -5.44 12.56 13.63
CA GLU A 324 -5.35 12.32 15.07
C GLU A 324 -4.41 11.17 15.41
N TYR A 325 -3.64 11.37 16.48
CA TYR A 325 -2.67 10.43 17.03
C TYR A 325 -2.86 10.31 18.55
N LYS A 326 -2.63 9.13 19.10
CA LYS A 326 -2.54 8.87 20.54
C LYS A 326 -1.07 8.86 20.92
N ILE A 327 -0.71 9.71 21.87
CA ILE A 327 0.66 9.83 22.37
C ILE A 327 0.70 9.58 23.87
N ASN A 328 1.82 9.08 24.37
CA ASN A 328 2.07 8.91 25.79
C ASN A 328 3.32 9.69 26.19
N VAL A 329 3.16 10.62 27.13
CA VAL A 329 4.19 11.58 27.53
C VAL A 329 4.68 11.24 28.92
N SER A 330 6.00 11.09 29.06
CA SER A 330 6.63 10.66 30.32
C SER A 330 6.88 11.79 31.32
N GLU A 331 7.00 13.04 30.87
CA GLU A 331 7.34 14.20 31.71
C GLU A 331 6.59 15.46 31.27
N THR A 332 6.01 16.20 32.22
CA THR A 332 5.41 17.52 31.93
C THR A 332 6.49 18.55 31.63
N ARG A 333 6.53 19.08 30.41
CA ARG A 333 7.40 20.19 29.99
C ARG A 333 7.01 20.75 28.62
N ASP A 334 7.75 21.74 28.18
CA ASP A 334 7.74 22.23 26.82
C ASP A 334 8.63 21.33 25.94
N TYR A 335 8.05 20.70 24.92
CA TYR A 335 8.72 19.84 23.96
C TYR A 335 9.00 20.61 22.66
N PRO A 336 10.20 20.53 22.07
CA PRO A 336 10.36 20.96 20.69
C PRO A 336 9.56 20.04 19.77
N ILE A 337 8.77 20.63 18.89
CA ILE A 337 7.99 19.90 17.88
C ILE A 337 8.45 20.30 16.48
N TYR A 338 8.50 19.34 15.58
CA TYR A 338 9.03 19.47 14.22
C TYR A 338 8.00 18.96 13.21
N PHE A 339 7.88 19.64 12.08
CA PHE A 339 6.98 19.28 10.98
C PHE A 339 7.78 19.20 9.69
N ARG A 340 7.82 18.02 9.06
CA ARG A 340 8.43 17.85 7.74
C ARG A 340 7.39 18.07 6.66
N VAL A 341 7.49 19.19 5.98
CA VAL A 341 6.44 19.72 5.11
C VAL A 341 7.00 20.11 3.75
N ALA A 342 6.21 19.86 2.71
CA ALA A 342 6.35 20.45 1.39
C ALA A 342 5.14 21.35 1.12
N ALA A 343 5.34 22.58 0.68
CA ALA A 343 4.27 23.56 0.53
C ALA A 343 4.44 24.37 -0.77
N THR A 344 3.34 24.55 -1.50
CA THR A 344 3.32 25.38 -2.72
C THR A 344 2.99 26.84 -2.43
N GLN A 345 2.34 27.10 -1.30
CA GLN A 345 1.97 28.42 -0.82
C GLN A 345 2.12 28.50 0.70
N ASN A 346 2.04 29.70 1.25
CA ASN A 346 1.98 29.85 2.70
C ASN A 346 0.69 29.19 3.22
N SER A 347 0.83 28.38 4.26
CA SER A 347 -0.23 27.56 4.81
C SER A 347 -0.04 27.39 6.32
N SER A 348 -1.00 26.77 7.00
CA SER A 348 -0.91 26.55 8.44
C SER A 348 -1.80 25.40 8.92
N LEU A 349 -1.43 24.84 10.05
CA LEU A 349 -2.24 23.90 10.83
C LEU A 349 -2.29 24.32 12.29
N GLU A 350 -3.33 23.88 12.98
CA GLU A 350 -3.52 24.02 14.41
C GLU A 350 -3.24 22.68 15.09
N VAL A 351 -2.45 22.70 16.16
CA VAL A 351 -2.14 21.52 16.96
C VAL A 351 -2.98 21.58 18.21
N LEU A 352 -3.79 20.54 18.43
CA LEU A 352 -4.62 20.41 19.60
C LEU A 352 -4.18 19.21 20.44
N ILE A 353 -4.20 19.39 21.76
CA ILE A 353 -4.01 18.34 22.76
C ILE A 353 -5.32 18.18 23.52
N ASP A 354 -5.91 16.98 23.46
CA ASP A 354 -7.20 16.66 24.10
C ASP A 354 -8.32 17.65 23.70
N GLY A 355 -8.29 18.09 22.44
CA GLY A 355 -9.25 19.04 21.88
C GLY A 355 -9.02 20.52 22.26
N GLN A 356 -7.96 20.84 23.01
CA GLN A 356 -7.55 22.21 23.29
C GLN A 356 -6.45 22.67 22.34
N SER A 357 -6.59 23.86 21.78
CA SER A 357 -5.58 24.45 20.88
C SER A 357 -4.35 24.88 21.66
N GLU A 358 -3.20 24.25 21.36
CA GLU A 358 -1.92 24.55 22.02
C GLU A 358 -1.04 25.47 21.17
N LEU A 359 -1.04 25.27 19.84
CA LEU A 359 -0.31 26.16 18.93
C LEU A 359 -0.90 26.17 17.52
N THR A 360 -0.58 27.23 16.77
CA THR A 360 -0.78 27.28 15.31
C THR A 360 0.58 27.28 14.63
N GLN A 361 0.86 26.25 13.84
CA GLN A 361 2.07 26.14 13.04
C GLN A 361 1.84 26.79 11.68
N SER A 362 2.68 27.75 11.32
CA SER A 362 2.69 28.34 9.97
C SER A 362 3.82 27.75 9.13
N PHE A 363 3.55 27.52 7.85
CA PHE A 363 4.51 27.05 6.86
C PHE A 363 4.70 28.11 5.79
N THR A 364 5.96 28.44 5.49
CA THR A 364 6.29 29.20 4.29
C THR A 364 6.40 28.26 3.10
N THR A 365 6.09 28.75 1.89
CA THR A 365 6.27 27.96 0.67
C THR A 365 7.67 27.36 0.57
N THR A 366 7.76 26.08 0.19
CA THR A 366 9.00 25.36 -0.11
C THR A 366 9.24 25.25 -1.62
N GLY A 367 8.34 25.80 -2.43
CA GLY A 367 8.46 25.87 -3.88
C GLY A 367 7.99 24.63 -4.65
N GLY A 368 7.30 23.68 -4.01
CA GLY A 368 6.74 22.51 -4.68
C GLY A 368 6.11 21.49 -3.73
N TRP A 369 5.25 20.62 -4.27
CA TRP A 369 4.54 19.56 -3.52
C TRP A 369 5.43 18.46 -2.95
N GLN A 370 6.67 18.40 -3.39
CA GLN A 370 7.67 17.39 -3.04
C GLN A 370 9.04 18.03 -2.74
N ASN A 371 9.04 19.35 -2.46
CA ASN A 371 10.21 20.08 -1.99
C ASN A 371 10.14 20.21 -0.48
N TRP A 372 10.99 19.51 0.25
CA TRP A 372 10.80 19.31 1.68
C TRP A 372 11.61 20.29 2.55
N SER A 373 11.00 20.76 3.64
CA SER A 373 11.66 21.54 4.68
C SER A 373 11.10 21.15 6.05
N THR A 374 11.92 21.30 7.09
CA THR A 374 11.50 21.03 8.48
C THR A 374 11.24 22.36 9.17
N PHE A 375 10.03 22.50 9.72
CA PHE A 375 9.62 23.65 10.52
C PHE A 375 9.52 23.25 11.98
N ASP A 376 9.99 24.09 12.89
CA ASP A 376 9.99 23.82 14.32
C ASP A 376 9.10 24.79 15.12
N ASN A 377 8.67 24.32 16.30
CA ASN A 377 7.95 25.09 17.30
C ASN A 377 8.13 24.48 18.69
N THR A 378 7.39 24.98 19.67
CA THR A 378 7.34 24.44 21.02
C THR A 378 5.92 24.03 21.38
N LEU A 379 5.74 22.81 21.86
CA LEU A 379 4.47 22.22 22.27
C LEU A 379 4.50 21.94 23.79
N PRO A 380 3.68 22.61 24.60
CA PRO A 380 3.53 22.26 26.01
C PRO A 380 2.78 20.92 26.13
N LEU A 381 3.32 19.98 26.91
CA LEU A 381 2.69 18.69 27.18
C LEU A 381 2.73 18.37 28.68
N THR A 382 1.69 17.70 29.16
CA THR A 382 1.66 17.12 30.51
C THR A 382 2.00 15.63 30.49
N THR A 383 2.43 15.06 31.61
CA THR A 383 2.60 13.61 31.74
C THR A 383 1.26 12.88 31.59
N GLY A 384 1.22 11.85 30.76
CA GLY A 384 0.05 10.99 30.55
C GLY A 384 -0.20 10.66 29.07
N GLU A 385 -1.28 9.91 28.83
CA GLU A 385 -1.80 9.68 27.49
C GLU A 385 -2.63 10.89 27.03
N HIS A 386 -2.43 11.29 25.78
CA HIS A 386 -3.08 12.43 25.15
C HIS A 386 -3.51 12.11 23.72
N THR A 387 -4.55 12.80 23.25
CA THR A 387 -4.89 12.87 21.83
C THR A 387 -4.24 14.10 21.21
N LEU A 388 -3.30 13.88 20.29
CA LEU A 388 -2.70 14.88 19.43
C LEU A 388 -3.52 14.99 18.14
N LYS A 389 -4.12 16.15 17.89
CA LYS A 389 -4.82 16.45 16.63
C LYS A 389 -4.06 17.51 15.84
N LEU A 390 -3.86 17.24 14.55
CA LEU A 390 -3.36 18.22 13.58
C LEU A 390 -4.52 18.62 12.69
N LEU A 391 -4.99 19.86 12.83
CA LEU A 391 -6.13 20.41 12.09
C LEU A 391 -5.64 21.42 11.05
N ALA A 392 -5.82 21.14 9.77
CA ALA A 392 -5.43 22.05 8.71
C ALA A 392 -6.30 23.32 8.73
N LYS A 393 -5.67 24.51 8.82
CA LYS A 393 -6.38 25.79 8.73
C LYS A 393 -6.50 26.28 7.29
N SER A 394 -5.65 25.76 6.42
CA SER A 394 -5.58 26.07 5.00
C SER A 394 -4.88 24.94 4.28
N GLY A 395 -5.31 24.61 3.06
CA GLY A 395 -4.57 23.70 2.20
C GLY A 395 -3.27 24.28 1.62
N GLY A 396 -2.66 23.55 0.69
CA GLY A 396 -1.45 23.99 -0.01
C GLY A 396 -0.14 23.41 0.53
N PHE A 397 -0.22 22.35 1.34
CA PHE A 397 0.93 21.63 1.87
C PHE A 397 0.71 20.12 1.91
N ASN A 398 1.81 19.38 1.91
CA ASN A 398 1.92 17.95 2.17
C ASN A 398 2.72 17.76 3.47
N LEU A 399 2.31 16.81 4.31
CA LEU A 399 2.95 16.47 5.58
C LEU A 399 3.58 15.08 5.49
N ASN A 400 4.88 14.97 5.80
CA ASN A 400 5.59 13.69 5.84
C ASN A 400 5.61 13.10 7.25
N TRP A 401 6.06 13.87 8.24
CA TRP A 401 6.10 13.41 9.63
C TRP A 401 6.06 14.58 10.60
N VAL A 402 5.65 14.27 11.83
CA VAL A 402 5.74 15.16 13.01
C VAL A 402 6.69 14.55 14.02
N GLY A 403 7.68 15.31 14.46
CA GLY A 403 8.65 14.91 15.46
C GLY A 403 8.39 15.63 16.78
N ILE A 404 8.35 14.93 17.90
CA ILE A 404 8.22 15.53 19.24
C ILE A 404 9.45 15.14 20.04
N ASP A 405 10.33 16.12 20.27
CA ASP A 405 11.65 15.96 20.90
C ASP A 405 12.55 14.92 20.21
N ALA A 406 12.24 14.66 18.94
CA ALA A 406 13.00 13.87 17.99
C ALA A 406 12.75 14.40 16.57
N GLU A 407 13.76 14.38 15.71
CA GLU A 407 13.62 14.56 14.27
C GLU A 407 13.82 13.22 13.56
N ALA A 408 13.22 13.04 12.37
CA ALA A 408 13.40 11.82 11.60
C ALA A 408 14.88 11.60 11.28
N ILE A 409 15.37 10.40 11.59
CA ILE A 409 16.68 9.97 11.16
C ILE A 409 16.53 9.59 9.69
N ILE A 410 17.27 10.26 8.81
CA ILE A 410 17.42 9.84 7.42
C ILE A 410 18.00 8.42 7.46
N PRO A 411 17.31 7.39 6.95
CA PRO A 411 17.89 6.08 6.83
C PRO A 411 19.17 6.25 6.02
N GLU A 412 20.34 6.03 6.64
CA GLU A 412 21.51 5.75 5.84
C GLU A 412 21.11 4.54 4.98
N LEU A 413 21.08 4.73 3.66
CA LEU A 413 20.89 3.64 2.70
C LEU A 413 21.60 2.41 3.27
N PRO A 414 20.93 1.25 3.41
CA PRO A 414 21.58 0.07 3.93
C PRO A 414 22.86 -0.08 3.14
N LEU A 415 23.98 -0.03 3.87
CA LEU A 415 25.28 -0.29 3.29
C LEU A 415 25.11 -1.57 2.52
N ALA A 416 25.27 -1.51 1.20
CA ALA A 416 25.52 -2.72 0.45
C ALA A 416 26.73 -3.34 1.14
N VAL A 417 26.49 -4.39 1.93
CA VAL A 417 27.55 -5.26 2.42
C VAL A 417 27.94 -6.10 1.21
N ASN A 418 28.54 -5.44 0.22
CA ASN A 418 29.24 -6.10 -0.84
C ASN A 418 30.63 -6.43 -0.31
N ASN A 419 30.77 -7.74 -0.07
CA ASN A 419 31.97 -8.56 0.05
C ASN A 419 33.32 -7.82 0.15
N ASP A 420 34.10 -8.16 1.18
CA ASP A 420 35.49 -7.75 1.44
C ASP A 420 36.50 -7.97 0.27
N LYS A 421 36.05 -8.42 -0.90
CA LYS A 421 36.90 -8.66 -2.08
C LYS A 421 37.13 -7.44 -2.98
N GLU A 422 36.29 -6.41 -2.91
CA GLU A 422 36.34 -5.27 -3.87
C GLU A 422 37.13 -4.05 -3.36
N MET A 423 37.44 -4.00 -2.06
CA MET A 423 38.19 -2.91 -1.46
C MET A 423 38.97 -3.36 -0.23
N THR A 424 40.27 -3.04 -0.21
CA THR A 424 41.15 -3.23 0.94
C THR A 424 41.55 -1.88 1.54
N LEU A 425 41.66 -1.84 2.87
CA LEU A 425 42.04 -0.64 3.62
C LEU A 425 43.02 -1.03 4.73
N TYR A 426 44.20 -0.43 4.75
CA TYR A 426 45.25 -0.75 5.72
C TYR A 426 46.27 0.40 5.91
N PRO A 427 46.90 0.50 7.11
CA PRO A 427 46.58 -0.24 8.32
C PRO A 427 45.29 0.28 8.97
N ASN A 428 44.52 -0.61 9.60
CA ASN A 428 43.41 -0.24 10.47
C ASN A 428 43.42 -1.15 11.71
N PRO A 429 43.74 -0.63 12.91
CA PRO A 429 43.88 0.79 13.26
C PRO A 429 45.07 1.51 12.59
N THR A 430 44.93 2.82 12.36
CA THR A 430 45.97 3.70 11.79
C THR A 430 46.48 4.73 12.81
N GLN A 431 47.72 5.18 12.66
CA GLN A 431 48.33 6.29 13.41
C GLN A 431 48.25 7.64 12.67
N GLY A 432 47.43 7.71 11.60
CA GLY A 432 47.25 8.93 10.81
C GLY A 432 47.43 8.75 9.31
N THR A 433 47.94 7.61 8.83
CA THR A 433 47.99 7.30 7.38
C THR A 433 47.21 6.03 7.06
N VAL A 434 46.30 6.10 6.09
CA VAL A 434 45.55 4.92 5.61
C VAL A 434 45.71 4.77 4.11
N ASN A 435 45.94 3.54 3.65
CA ASN A 435 45.97 3.20 2.24
C ASN A 435 44.69 2.47 1.88
N LEU A 436 44.12 2.83 0.73
CA LEU A 436 42.97 2.19 0.12
C LEU A 436 43.36 1.65 -1.24
N HIS A 437 42.90 0.44 -1.54
CA HIS A 437 42.91 -0.13 -2.88
C HIS A 437 41.52 -0.65 -3.22
N SER A 438 41.00 -0.29 -4.39
CA SER A 438 39.73 -0.79 -4.93
C SER A 438 39.89 -1.32 -6.36
N THR A 439 39.03 -2.26 -6.74
CA THR A 439 38.97 -2.81 -8.11
C THR A 439 38.42 -1.79 -9.12
N THR A 440 37.64 -0.81 -8.68
CA THR A 440 37.10 0.29 -9.50
C THR A 440 37.71 1.64 -9.10
N GLN A 441 37.67 2.63 -10.01
CA GLN A 441 38.23 3.96 -9.73
C GLN A 441 37.43 4.64 -8.62
N ILE A 442 38.10 5.11 -7.57
CA ILE A 442 37.48 5.86 -6.49
C ILE A 442 37.30 7.31 -6.93
N THR A 443 36.07 7.82 -6.83
CA THR A 443 35.69 9.19 -7.20
C THR A 443 35.58 10.11 -5.99
N LYS A 444 35.26 9.57 -4.80
CA LYS A 444 35.05 10.38 -3.59
C LYS A 444 35.31 9.58 -2.32
N ILE A 445 35.88 10.21 -1.30
CA ILE A 445 35.98 9.68 0.07
C ILE A 445 35.45 10.70 1.07
N GLU A 446 34.61 10.24 1.99
CA GLU A 446 34.05 11.00 3.10
C GLU A 446 34.32 10.26 4.43
N LEU A 447 34.71 10.96 5.49
CA LEU A 447 34.77 10.41 6.86
C LEU A 447 33.74 11.07 7.77
N PHE A 448 33.06 10.25 8.57
CA PHE A 448 32.02 10.64 9.53
C PHE A 448 32.40 10.20 10.94
N THR A 449 32.00 10.97 11.95
CA THR A 449 32.02 10.54 13.36
C THR A 449 30.86 9.58 13.65
N LEU A 450 30.85 8.93 14.83
CA LEU A 450 29.73 8.09 15.28
C LEU A 450 28.37 8.79 15.32
N THR A 451 28.35 10.13 15.44
CA THR A 451 27.13 10.94 15.43
C THR A 451 26.78 11.49 14.04
N GLY A 452 27.30 10.90 12.96
CA GLY A 452 27.02 11.30 11.57
C GLY A 452 27.72 12.57 11.07
N LYS A 453 28.42 13.34 11.91
CA LYS A 453 29.10 14.57 11.50
C LYS A 453 30.28 14.29 10.56
N THR A 454 30.27 14.89 9.36
CA THR A 454 31.38 14.83 8.41
C THR A 454 32.63 15.55 8.94
N ARG A 455 33.78 14.88 8.85
CA ARG A 455 35.10 15.40 9.26
C ARG A 455 36.11 15.49 8.14
N TYR A 456 35.87 14.77 7.04
CA TYR A 456 36.72 14.79 5.86
C TYR A 456 35.85 14.55 4.64
N LYS A 457 36.16 15.23 3.54
CA LYS A 457 35.53 15.02 2.23
C LYS A 457 36.50 15.43 1.13
N LYS A 458 36.79 14.52 0.20
CA LYS A 458 37.68 14.80 -0.93
C LYS A 458 37.33 13.95 -2.15
N ALA A 459 37.47 14.54 -3.35
CA ALA A 459 37.33 13.84 -4.61
C ALA A 459 38.65 13.20 -5.05
N PHE A 460 38.54 12.10 -5.78
CA PHE A 460 39.66 11.31 -6.28
C PHE A 460 39.40 10.84 -7.72
N ALA A 461 40.44 10.29 -8.35
CA ALA A 461 40.37 9.67 -9.66
C ALA A 461 41.39 8.52 -9.76
N SER A 462 41.46 7.69 -8.71
CA SER A 462 42.46 6.61 -8.60
C SER A 462 41.87 5.37 -7.95
N GLN A 463 42.39 4.19 -8.31
CA GLN A 463 42.11 2.92 -7.63
C GLN A 463 42.94 2.74 -6.36
N ASN A 464 44.02 3.50 -6.21
CA ASN A 464 44.92 3.46 -5.05
C ASN A 464 45.02 4.85 -4.44
N ILE A 465 44.70 4.97 -3.15
CA ILE A 465 44.68 6.24 -2.43
C ILE A 465 45.40 6.09 -1.11
N THR A 466 46.32 6.99 -0.82
CA THR A 466 46.87 7.19 0.53
C THR A 466 46.25 8.45 1.12
N LEU A 467 45.61 8.32 2.28
CA LEU A 467 45.04 9.42 3.03
C LEU A 467 45.92 9.76 4.23
N ASP A 468 46.12 11.06 4.43
CA ASP A 468 46.65 11.63 5.66
C ASP A 468 45.47 12.13 6.52
N LEU A 469 45.36 11.56 7.70
CA LEU A 469 44.32 11.76 8.71
C LEU A 469 44.90 12.24 10.05
N HIS A 470 46.19 12.64 10.14
CA HIS A 470 46.81 13.08 11.40
C HIS A 470 46.12 14.29 12.03
N THR A 471 45.38 15.06 11.23
CA THR A 471 44.61 16.22 11.70
C THR A 471 43.30 15.85 12.41
N LEU A 472 42.86 14.59 12.31
CA LEU A 472 41.64 14.10 12.98
C LEU A 472 41.98 13.57 14.39
N PRO A 473 41.17 13.88 15.42
CA PRO A 473 41.35 13.31 16.75
C PRO A 473 41.30 11.79 16.77
N SER A 474 42.00 11.15 17.72
CA SER A 474 41.89 9.71 17.97
C SER A 474 40.44 9.32 18.23
N GLY A 475 39.97 8.24 17.60
CA GLY A 475 38.57 7.84 17.66
C GLY A 475 38.15 6.84 16.58
N ILE A 476 36.87 6.47 16.60
CA ILE A 476 36.23 5.65 15.58
C ILE A 476 35.54 6.56 14.57
N TYR A 477 35.78 6.29 13.30
CA TYR A 477 35.17 6.97 12.17
C TYR A 477 34.58 5.95 11.20
N PHE A 478 33.56 6.37 10.45
CA PHE A 478 33.08 5.63 9.28
C PHE A 478 33.57 6.34 8.04
N MET A 479 34.28 5.60 7.18
CA MET A 479 34.74 6.09 5.89
C MET A 479 33.82 5.56 4.81
N GLN A 480 33.17 6.46 4.08
CA GLN A 480 32.40 6.13 2.88
C GLN A 480 33.24 6.44 1.65
N VAL A 481 33.32 5.48 0.74
CA VAL A 481 34.05 5.58 -0.52
C VAL A 481 33.06 5.40 -1.66
N THR A 482 33.04 6.33 -2.61
CA THR A 482 32.23 6.24 -3.83
C THR A 482 33.14 5.93 -5.01
N ASP A 483 32.73 5.00 -5.87
CA ASP A 483 33.46 4.65 -7.09
C ASP A 483 32.88 5.34 -8.34
N GLN A 484 33.46 5.04 -9.51
CA GLN A 484 33.03 5.56 -10.81
C GLN A 484 31.64 5.06 -11.25
N ASN A 485 31.18 3.92 -10.72
CA ASN A 485 29.85 3.35 -10.99
C ASN A 485 28.79 3.86 -10.01
N GLN A 486 29.12 4.87 -9.18
CA GLN A 486 28.29 5.39 -8.08
C GLN A 486 28.01 4.36 -6.98
N GLN A 487 28.75 3.24 -6.92
CA GLN A 487 28.69 2.30 -5.81
C GLN A 487 29.33 2.95 -4.58
N ARG A 488 28.71 2.76 -3.41
CA ARG A 488 29.20 3.27 -2.13
C ARG A 488 29.61 2.12 -1.23
N ILE A 489 30.82 2.20 -0.69
CA ILE A 489 31.39 1.22 0.24
C ILE A 489 31.75 1.94 1.53
N THR A 490 31.30 1.41 2.67
CA THR A 490 31.67 1.95 3.99
C THR A 490 32.61 1.04 4.74
N ARG A 491 33.60 1.63 5.41
CA ARG A 491 34.57 0.95 6.28
C ARG A 491 34.69 1.69 7.59
N ARG A 492 34.64 0.95 8.69
CA ARG A 492 34.99 1.47 10.02
C ARG A 492 36.50 1.66 10.10
N ILE A 493 36.96 2.83 10.53
CA ILE A 493 38.39 3.14 10.75
C ILE A 493 38.61 3.53 12.21
N SER A 494 39.66 2.98 12.80
CA SER A 494 40.16 3.40 14.10
C SER A 494 41.43 4.24 13.93
N ILE A 495 41.39 5.50 14.35
CA ILE A 495 42.55 6.39 14.39
C ILE A 495 43.11 6.40 15.83
N LYS A 496 44.40 6.12 15.97
CA LYS A 496 45.14 6.11 17.23
C LYS A 496 46.37 7.02 17.06
N ASN A 497 46.18 8.32 17.21
CA ASN A 497 47.29 9.27 17.29
C ASN A 497 48.02 9.15 18.63
#